data_AF-A0AAY4EQW6-F1
#
_entry.id   AF-A0AAY4EQW6-F1
#
_cell.length_a   1.000
_cell.length_b   1.000
_cell.length_c   1.000
_cell.angle_alpha   90.00
_cell.angle_beta   90.00
_cell.angle_gamma   90.00
#
_symmetry.space_group_name_H-M   'P 1'
#
loop_
_entity.id
_entity.type
_entity.pdbx_description
1 polymer ?
#
loop_
_entity_poly.entity_id
_entity_poly.type
_entity_poly.pdbx_seq_one_letter_code
_entity_poly.pdbx_strand_id
1 'polypeptide(L)'
;VLRQLKEIPYKISTMGIYLVVEANNGLILIWDRKTSMFIKLSPEFSGNVCGLCGNYDGNANNDFTTRSHEVVIDSLTFGNSWKLSASCPEAMLVQNPCSSNPYRQSWAQKQCSIITGSVFSSCQSLVDPTSYYDACVSDSCACDSGGDCECYCTAVAAYAAACNEAGACIHWRSPKICPLFCDYYNSPGECEWHYNPCGCSKQTPPLEGCYPKCPADQPYFNEDKMKCVTKEDCGCFVGEIQYSTGQEVPTTETCQTWYLSYNFTSFGHKMYHTINHTFAMINS
;
A
#
# COMPACT_ATOMS: atom_id res chain seq x y z
N VAL A 1 24.64 -26.59 -12.49
CA VAL A 1 23.42 -26.86 -11.68
C VAL A 1 22.46 -25.72 -11.96
N LEU A 2 21.48 -25.94 -12.84
CA LEU A 2 20.37 -25.00 -13.02
C LEU A 2 19.63 -24.98 -11.69
N ARG A 3 19.78 -23.91 -10.89
CA ARG A 3 18.85 -23.67 -9.78
C ARG A 3 17.49 -23.57 -10.46
N GLN A 4 16.65 -24.59 -10.31
CA GLN A 4 15.21 -24.40 -10.54
C GLN A 4 14.84 -23.23 -9.65
N LEU A 5 14.55 -22.08 -10.26
CA LEU A 5 13.94 -20.97 -9.56
C LEU A 5 12.59 -21.52 -9.10
N LYS A 6 12.52 -21.86 -7.81
CA LYS A 6 11.25 -22.23 -7.19
C LYS A 6 10.39 -20.97 -7.29
N GLU A 7 9.36 -21.01 -8.14
CA GLU A 7 8.40 -19.92 -8.22
C GLU A 7 7.83 -19.70 -6.82
N ILE A 8 7.93 -18.46 -6.35
CA ILE A 8 7.36 -18.06 -5.07
C ILE A 8 5.91 -17.71 -5.38
N PRO A 9 4.92 -18.43 -4.84
CA PRO A 9 3.53 -18.05 -5.01
C PRO A 9 3.30 -16.63 -4.49
N TYR A 10 2.44 -15.89 -5.18
CA TYR A 10 2.05 -14.54 -4.81
C TYR A 10 0.60 -14.27 -5.19
N LYS A 11 -0.02 -13.33 -4.50
CA LYS A 11 -1.36 -12.81 -4.76
C LYS A 11 -1.26 -11.34 -5.17
N ILE A 12 -2.09 -10.94 -6.13
CA ILE A 12 -2.29 -9.53 -6.50
C ILE A 12 -3.71 -9.15 -6.10
N SER A 13 -3.86 -8.06 -5.36
CA SER A 13 -5.15 -7.46 -5.02
C SER A 13 -5.18 -5.97 -5.31
N THR A 14 -6.38 -5.41 -5.45
CA THR A 14 -6.59 -3.96 -5.55
C THR A 14 -7.20 -3.48 -4.24
N MET A 15 -6.48 -2.64 -3.51
CA MET A 15 -6.89 -2.15 -2.19
C MET A 15 -6.92 -0.62 -2.21
N GLY A 16 -8.14 -0.06 -2.21
CA GLY A 16 -8.32 1.37 -2.37
C GLY A 16 -7.77 1.84 -3.72
N ILE A 17 -6.82 2.78 -3.70
CA ILE A 17 -6.15 3.25 -4.92
C ILE A 17 -4.86 2.47 -5.27
N TYR A 18 -4.50 1.47 -4.47
CA TYR A 18 -3.23 0.76 -4.59
C TYR A 18 -3.38 -0.60 -5.28
N LEU A 19 -2.31 -1.05 -5.91
CA LEU A 19 -2.08 -2.45 -6.25
C LEU A 19 -1.17 -3.06 -5.17
N VAL A 20 -1.59 -4.19 -4.61
CA VAL A 20 -0.84 -4.89 -3.56
C VAL A 20 -0.43 -6.26 -4.09
N VAL A 21 0.85 -6.58 -3.97
CA VAL A 21 1.42 -7.89 -4.27
C VAL A 21 1.94 -8.49 -2.98
N GLU A 22 1.32 -9.59 -2.54
CA GLU A 22 1.72 -10.33 -1.36
C GLU A 22 2.35 -11.65 -1.79
N ALA A 23 3.62 -11.87 -1.44
CA ALA A 23 4.34 -13.09 -1.77
C ALA A 23 4.51 -13.98 -0.53
N ASN A 24 4.43 -15.30 -0.71
CA ASN A 24 4.37 -16.27 0.38
C ASN A 24 5.69 -16.41 1.17
N ASN A 25 6.75 -15.72 0.72
CA ASN A 25 8.01 -15.58 1.43
C ASN A 25 8.02 -14.40 2.42
N GLY A 26 6.90 -13.67 2.58
CA GLY A 26 6.80 -12.54 3.50
C GLY A 26 7.22 -11.19 2.91
N LEU A 27 7.27 -11.06 1.58
CA LEU A 27 7.41 -9.78 0.88
C LEU A 27 6.02 -9.24 0.52
N ILE A 28 5.79 -7.96 0.81
CA ILE A 28 4.59 -7.24 0.35
C ILE A 28 5.05 -5.98 -0.41
N LEU A 29 4.58 -5.83 -1.64
CA LEU A 29 4.75 -4.63 -2.45
C LEU A 29 3.42 -3.90 -2.56
N ILE A 30 3.41 -2.60 -2.26
CA ILE A 30 2.24 -1.74 -2.39
C ILE A 30 2.60 -0.62 -3.34
N TRP A 31 1.84 -0.44 -4.41
CA TRP A 31 2.12 0.55 -5.44
C TRP A 31 0.88 1.39 -5.72
N ASP A 32 1.05 2.72 -5.75
CA ASP A 32 -0.02 3.69 -6.03
C ASP A 32 -0.39 3.79 -7.51
N ARG A 33 0.18 2.91 -8.35
CA ARG A 33 0.05 2.91 -9.82
C ARG A 33 0.66 4.12 -10.51
N LYS A 34 1.48 4.88 -9.78
CA LYS A 34 2.19 6.08 -10.20
C LYS A 34 3.66 5.94 -9.80
N THR A 35 4.09 6.70 -8.81
CA THR A 35 5.50 6.83 -8.43
C THR A 35 5.80 6.38 -6.99
N SER A 36 4.79 6.10 -6.17
CA SER A 36 4.99 5.66 -4.79
C SER A 36 4.93 4.15 -4.67
N MET A 37 6.03 3.57 -4.16
CA MET A 37 6.12 2.14 -3.86
C MET A 37 6.52 1.96 -2.40
N PHE A 38 5.82 1.08 -1.70
CA PHE A 38 6.14 0.66 -0.34
C PHE A 38 6.48 -0.82 -0.37
N ILE A 39 7.62 -1.17 0.24
CA ILE A 39 8.07 -2.54 0.38
C ILE A 39 8.01 -2.87 1.87
N LYS A 40 7.22 -3.88 2.23
CA LYS A 40 7.22 -4.45 3.58
C LYS A 40 7.83 -5.83 3.53
N LEU A 41 8.74 -6.10 4.47
CA LEU A 41 9.45 -7.37 4.58
C LEU A 41 9.16 -7.99 5.94
N SER A 42 8.99 -9.32 5.94
CA SER A 42 9.00 -10.11 7.16
C SER A 42 10.32 -9.88 7.92
N PRO A 43 10.32 -9.92 9.27
CA PRO A 43 11.54 -9.84 10.08
C PRO A 43 12.63 -10.85 9.72
N GLU A 44 12.28 -11.95 9.04
CA GLU A 44 13.24 -12.95 8.54
C GLU A 44 14.27 -12.35 7.55
N PHE A 45 13.94 -11.24 6.90
CA PHE A 45 14.84 -10.53 5.99
C PHE A 45 15.81 -9.58 6.71
N SER A 46 15.69 -9.40 8.03
CA SER A 46 16.51 -8.45 8.78
C SER A 46 18.01 -8.78 8.66
N GLY A 47 18.80 -7.81 8.21
CA GLY A 47 20.24 -7.97 7.96
C GLY A 47 20.59 -8.86 6.76
N ASN A 48 19.59 -9.38 6.03
CA ASN A 48 19.76 -10.31 4.90
C ASN A 48 19.45 -9.66 3.54
N VAL A 49 19.17 -8.36 3.52
CA VAL A 49 18.90 -7.58 2.30
C VAL A 49 19.97 -6.51 2.09
N CYS A 50 20.02 -5.99 0.88
CA CYS A 50 20.87 -4.87 0.52
C CYS A 50 20.25 -4.13 -0.67
N GLY A 51 20.66 -2.88 -0.88
CA GLY A 51 20.16 -2.06 -1.97
C GLY A 51 19.88 -0.63 -1.51
N LEU A 52 19.11 0.09 -2.31
CA LEU A 52 18.75 1.49 -2.02
C LEU A 52 17.89 1.65 -0.76
N CYS A 53 17.22 0.59 -0.31
CA CYS A 53 16.43 0.58 0.93
C CYS A 53 17.24 0.15 2.16
N GLY A 54 18.56 0.11 2.08
CA GLY A 54 19.43 -0.29 3.19
C GLY A 54 19.50 -1.80 3.38
N ASN A 55 19.86 -2.21 4.61
CA ASN A 55 20.09 -3.62 4.96
C ASN A 55 19.06 -4.21 5.95
N TYR A 56 18.12 -3.37 6.43
CA TYR A 56 17.05 -3.75 7.35
C TYR A 56 17.54 -4.38 8.67
N ASP A 57 18.69 -3.95 9.20
CA ASP A 57 19.23 -4.42 10.49
C ASP A 57 18.80 -3.56 11.71
N GLY A 58 18.07 -2.46 11.46
CA GLY A 58 17.61 -1.52 12.48
C GLY A 58 18.61 -0.39 12.82
N ASN A 59 19.74 -0.30 12.12
CA ASN A 59 20.76 0.73 12.31
C ASN A 59 20.91 1.64 11.09
N ALA A 60 20.23 2.79 11.10
CA ALA A 60 20.28 3.75 9.99
C ALA A 60 21.68 4.27 9.62
N ASN A 61 22.69 4.14 10.51
CA ASN A 61 24.03 4.65 10.25
C ASN A 61 24.83 3.83 9.24
N ASN A 62 24.39 2.60 8.91
CA ASN A 62 25.07 1.74 7.94
C ASN A 62 24.22 1.47 6.68
N ASP A 63 23.04 2.07 6.55
CA ASP A 63 22.16 1.83 5.40
C ASP A 63 22.79 2.28 4.07
N PHE A 64 23.68 3.27 4.10
CA PHE A 64 24.49 3.66 2.95
C PHE A 64 25.71 2.74 2.74
N THR A 65 25.44 1.44 2.66
CA THR A 65 26.42 0.42 2.27
C THR A 65 26.40 0.20 0.76
N THR A 66 27.54 0.38 0.09
CA THR A 66 27.68 0.22 -1.35
C THR A 66 27.64 -1.25 -1.77
N ARG A 67 27.52 -1.51 -3.08
CA ARG A 67 27.65 -2.87 -3.64
C ARG A 67 29.03 -3.52 -3.37
N SER A 68 30.07 -2.74 -3.08
CA SER A 68 31.39 -3.22 -2.65
C SER A 68 31.50 -3.48 -1.14
N HIS A 69 30.39 -3.37 -0.40
CA HIS A 69 30.33 -3.51 1.06
C HIS A 69 31.06 -2.41 1.85
N GLU A 70 31.20 -1.22 1.25
CA GLU A 70 31.79 -0.06 1.91
C GLU A 70 30.67 0.85 2.45
N VAL A 71 30.79 1.28 3.70
CA VAL A 71 29.86 2.25 4.29
C VAL A 71 30.31 3.65 3.89
N VAL A 72 29.43 4.42 3.27
CA VAL A 72 29.69 5.79 2.82
C VAL A 72 28.70 6.77 3.44
N ILE A 73 29.08 8.05 3.48
CA ILE A 73 28.20 9.13 3.97
C ILE A 73 27.47 9.87 2.84
N ASP A 74 28.01 9.78 1.62
CA ASP A 74 27.52 10.51 0.46
C ASP A 74 26.45 9.71 -0.28
N SER A 75 25.26 10.28 -0.41
CA SER A 75 24.09 9.62 -0.99
C SER A 75 24.25 9.37 -2.50
N LEU A 76 24.98 10.21 -3.22
CA LEU A 76 25.28 9.99 -4.64
C LEU A 76 26.19 8.78 -4.84
N THR A 77 27.28 8.72 -4.07
CA THR A 77 28.23 7.60 -4.09
C THR A 77 27.50 6.30 -3.76
N PHE A 78 26.65 6.31 -2.73
CA PHE A 78 25.79 5.18 -2.38
C PHE A 78 24.85 4.79 -3.53
N GLY A 79 24.03 5.72 -4.03
CA GLY A 79 23.03 5.46 -5.06
C GLY A 79 23.62 4.96 -6.38
N ASN A 80 24.72 5.58 -6.83
CA ASN A 80 25.40 5.20 -8.06
C ASN A 80 26.03 3.80 -7.97
N SER A 81 26.47 3.37 -6.77
CA SER A 81 27.01 2.00 -6.58
C SER A 81 25.97 0.90 -6.85
N TRP A 82 24.68 1.22 -6.78
CA TRP A 82 23.57 0.30 -6.98
C TRP A 82 23.03 0.25 -8.42
N LYS A 83 23.62 0.98 -9.37
CA LYS A 83 23.22 0.91 -10.78
C LYS A 83 23.29 -0.53 -11.32
N LEU A 84 22.30 -0.92 -12.11
CA LEU A 84 22.26 -2.28 -12.66
C LEU A 84 23.24 -2.43 -13.83
N SER A 85 23.27 -1.45 -14.74
CA SER A 85 24.18 -1.43 -15.89
C SER A 85 25.31 -0.44 -15.68
N ALA A 86 26.53 -0.85 -16.03
CA ALA A 86 27.69 0.04 -16.05
C ALA A 86 27.55 1.16 -17.10
N SER A 87 26.73 0.95 -18.14
CA SER A 87 26.46 1.94 -19.18
C SER A 87 25.54 3.09 -18.73
N CYS A 88 24.86 2.94 -17.60
CA CYS A 88 24.05 4.02 -17.04
C CYS A 88 24.97 5.15 -16.57
N PRO A 89 24.65 6.42 -16.91
CA PRO A 89 25.42 7.56 -16.44
C PRO A 89 25.34 7.65 -14.92
N GLU A 90 26.38 8.22 -14.31
CA GLU A 90 26.37 8.57 -12.90
C GLU A 90 25.32 9.66 -12.65
N ALA A 91 24.50 9.48 -11.62
CA ALA A 91 23.63 10.53 -11.12
C ALA A 91 24.48 11.68 -10.57
N MET A 92 24.01 12.91 -10.79
CA MET A 92 24.59 14.13 -10.24
C MET A 92 23.65 14.69 -9.17
N LEU A 93 24.20 15.53 -8.29
CA LEU A 93 23.41 16.23 -7.27
C LEU A 93 22.34 17.05 -7.97
N VAL A 94 21.07 16.69 -7.72
CA VAL A 94 19.93 17.42 -8.26
C VAL A 94 19.92 18.80 -7.61
N GLN A 95 20.09 19.84 -8.42
CA GLN A 95 19.87 21.21 -7.94
C GLN A 95 18.43 21.34 -7.46
N ASN A 96 18.21 22.12 -6.40
CA ASN A 96 16.88 22.36 -5.87
C ASN A 96 15.91 22.76 -7.00
N PRO A 97 14.85 21.99 -7.29
CA PRO A 97 13.97 22.27 -8.42
C PRO A 97 13.31 23.63 -8.35
N CYS A 98 13.07 24.16 -7.15
CA CYS A 98 12.54 25.52 -6.98
C CYS A 98 13.56 26.61 -7.33
N SER A 99 14.87 26.32 -7.28
CA SER A 99 15.89 27.25 -7.78
C SER A 99 15.90 27.30 -9.31
N SER A 100 15.66 26.17 -9.97
CA SER A 100 15.50 26.09 -11.43
C SER A 100 14.16 26.66 -11.90
N ASN A 101 13.10 26.48 -11.09
CA ASN A 101 11.73 26.91 -11.37
C ASN A 101 11.18 27.86 -10.29
N PRO A 102 11.77 29.07 -10.10
CA PRO A 102 11.44 29.97 -8.99
C PRO A 102 10.00 30.49 -9.04
N TYR A 103 9.41 30.59 -10.24
CA TYR A 103 8.02 31.00 -10.44
C TYR A 103 6.99 30.03 -9.80
N ARG A 104 7.40 28.80 -9.48
CA ARG A 104 6.52 27.78 -8.88
C ARG A 104 6.64 27.70 -7.36
N GLN A 105 7.72 28.24 -6.79
CA GLN A 105 8.04 28.11 -5.37
C GLN A 105 6.90 28.58 -4.46
N SER A 106 6.33 29.76 -4.72
CA SER A 106 5.24 30.32 -3.90
C SER A 106 3.97 29.46 -3.94
N TRP A 107 3.67 28.86 -5.09
CA TRP A 107 2.53 27.94 -5.23
C TRP A 107 2.80 26.64 -4.48
N ALA A 108 3.98 26.04 -4.67
CA ALA A 108 4.41 24.81 -4.03
C ALA A 108 4.38 24.93 -2.50
N GLN A 109 5.02 25.96 -1.94
CA GLN A 109 5.02 26.23 -0.50
C GLN A 109 3.62 26.41 0.07
N LYS A 110 2.74 27.11 -0.66
CA LYS A 110 1.35 27.33 -0.24
C LYS A 110 0.55 26.03 -0.24
N GLN A 111 0.62 25.22 -1.30
CA GLN A 111 -0.13 23.97 -1.35
C GLN A 111 0.39 22.96 -0.32
N CYS A 112 1.71 22.76 -0.26
CA CYS A 112 2.35 21.82 0.65
C CYS A 112 2.20 22.21 2.13
N SER A 113 1.84 23.46 2.45
CA SER A 113 1.57 23.90 3.83
C SER A 113 0.43 23.12 4.52
N ILE A 114 -0.38 22.35 3.78
CA ILE A 114 -1.34 21.43 4.38
C ILE A 114 -0.68 20.44 5.34
N ILE A 115 0.53 19.95 5.02
CA ILE A 115 1.29 18.95 5.78
C ILE A 115 1.62 19.47 7.19
N THR A 116 2.02 20.74 7.29
CA THR A 116 2.33 21.43 8.55
C THR A 116 1.14 22.20 9.12
N GLY A 117 0.00 22.19 8.43
CA GLY A 117 -1.22 22.88 8.81
C GLY A 117 -2.10 22.10 9.79
N SER A 118 -3.24 22.67 10.15
CA SER A 118 -4.16 22.10 11.14
C SER A 118 -4.76 20.75 10.71
N VAL A 119 -4.87 20.47 9.41
CA VAL A 119 -5.41 19.21 8.85
C VAL A 119 -4.64 18.00 9.39
N PHE A 120 -3.33 18.11 9.54
CA PHE A 120 -2.45 17.02 9.99
C PHE A 120 -2.01 17.17 11.46
N SER A 121 -2.60 18.10 12.22
CA SER A 121 -2.16 18.41 13.58
C SER A 121 -2.13 17.21 14.54
N SER A 122 -3.04 16.24 14.37
CA SER A 122 -3.07 15.01 15.17
C SER A 122 -1.96 14.01 14.84
N CYS A 123 -1.29 14.15 13.69
CA CYS A 123 -0.20 13.29 13.25
C CYS A 123 1.19 13.91 13.44
N GLN A 124 1.29 15.24 13.44
CA GLN A 124 2.59 15.95 13.52
C GLN A 124 3.42 15.61 14.76
N SER A 125 2.80 15.10 15.83
CA SER A 125 3.52 14.60 17.03
C SER A 125 3.96 13.14 16.93
N LEU A 126 3.42 12.39 15.97
CA LEU A 126 3.70 10.97 15.73
C LEU A 126 4.72 10.78 14.60
N VAL A 127 4.64 11.62 13.56
CA VAL A 127 5.51 11.60 12.39
C VAL A 127 6.00 13.02 12.12
N ASP A 128 7.31 13.20 11.97
CA ASP A 128 7.90 14.51 11.67
C ASP A 128 7.50 14.98 10.25
N PRO A 129 6.80 16.13 10.11
CA PRO A 129 6.35 16.62 8.81
C PRO A 129 7.47 17.20 7.94
N THR A 130 8.65 17.53 8.49
CA THR A 130 9.64 18.37 7.79
C THR A 130 10.12 17.77 6.47
N SER A 131 10.54 16.50 6.46
CA SER A 131 11.02 15.85 5.23
C SER A 131 9.92 15.68 4.17
N TYR A 132 8.67 15.43 4.60
CA TYR A 132 7.51 15.33 3.72
C TYR A 132 7.12 16.68 3.12
N TYR A 133 7.19 17.76 3.90
CA TYR A 133 6.96 19.12 3.42
C TYR A 133 8.02 19.51 2.37
N ASP A 134 9.30 19.29 2.67
CA ASP A 134 10.39 19.63 1.76
C ASP A 134 10.33 18.82 0.46
N ALA A 135 10.01 17.52 0.54
CA ALA A 135 9.77 16.68 -0.62
C ALA A 135 8.57 17.19 -1.46
N CYS A 136 7.44 17.50 -0.81
CA CYS A 136 6.27 18.04 -1.49
C CYS A 136 6.60 19.34 -2.25
N VAL A 137 7.35 20.25 -1.63
CA VAL A 137 7.74 21.53 -2.26
C VAL A 137 8.68 21.28 -3.44
N SER A 138 9.67 20.39 -3.26
CA SER A 138 10.61 20.00 -4.30
C SER A 138 9.90 19.40 -5.52
N ASP A 139 9.04 18.40 -5.31
CA ASP A 139 8.29 17.71 -6.37
C ASP A 139 7.32 18.66 -7.07
N SER A 140 6.63 19.50 -6.31
CA SER A 140 5.72 20.52 -6.84
C SER A 140 6.43 21.58 -7.66
N CYS A 141 7.71 21.87 -7.39
CA CYS A 141 8.53 22.74 -8.24
C CYS A 141 9.07 22.02 -9.49
N ALA A 142 9.37 20.73 -9.38
CA ALA A 142 9.94 19.91 -10.46
C ALA A 142 8.91 19.53 -11.54
N CYS A 143 7.64 19.34 -11.20
CA CYS A 143 6.62 18.87 -12.15
C CYS A 143 6.11 19.99 -13.10
N ASP A 144 6.95 20.54 -13.97
CA ASP A 144 6.71 21.76 -14.76
C ASP A 144 6.16 21.51 -16.18
N SER A 145 6.06 20.25 -16.59
CA SER A 145 5.54 19.82 -17.89
C SER A 145 4.04 19.53 -17.92
N GLY A 146 3.30 19.90 -16.86
CA GLY A 146 1.90 19.52 -16.62
C GLY A 146 1.78 18.28 -15.72
N GLY A 147 0.65 18.17 -15.01
CA GLY A 147 0.47 17.16 -13.97
C GLY A 147 0.82 17.64 -12.55
N ASP A 148 0.98 18.96 -12.35
CA ASP A 148 1.34 19.60 -11.07
C ASP A 148 0.51 19.12 -9.88
N CYS A 149 -0.80 18.97 -10.11
CA CYS A 149 -1.73 18.47 -9.11
C CYS A 149 -1.42 17.04 -8.71
N GLU A 150 -0.96 16.19 -9.63
CA GLU A 150 -0.64 14.80 -9.35
C GLU A 150 0.57 14.67 -8.42
N CYS A 151 1.66 15.40 -8.70
CA CYS A 151 2.86 15.37 -7.85
C CYS A 151 2.57 15.87 -6.44
N TYR A 152 1.84 16.99 -6.32
CA TYR A 152 1.39 17.50 -5.02
C TYR A 152 0.53 16.47 -4.27
N CYS A 153 -0.47 15.87 -4.93
CA CYS A 153 -1.35 14.91 -4.28
C CYS A 153 -0.62 13.64 -3.85
N THR A 154 0.34 13.16 -4.64
CA THR A 154 1.17 12.00 -4.29
C THR A 154 2.03 12.29 -3.06
N ALA A 155 2.67 13.46 -2.99
CA ALA A 155 3.50 13.83 -1.85
C ALA A 155 2.68 13.98 -0.54
N VAL A 156 1.49 14.60 -0.60
CA VAL A 156 0.59 14.69 0.57
C VAL A 156 0.03 13.33 0.97
N ALA A 157 -0.31 12.47 -0.01
CA ALA A 157 -0.76 11.10 0.26
C ALA A 157 0.32 10.25 0.96
N ALA A 158 1.60 10.44 0.62
CA ALA A 158 2.70 9.75 1.30
C ALA A 158 2.77 10.10 2.80
N TYR A 159 2.56 11.38 3.16
CA TYR A 159 2.50 11.78 4.56
C TYR A 159 1.24 11.23 5.25
N ALA A 160 0.08 11.26 4.58
CA ALA A 160 -1.14 10.64 5.11
C ALA A 160 -1.00 9.13 5.34
N ALA A 161 -0.30 8.41 4.46
CA ALA A 161 -0.02 6.99 4.62
C ALA A 161 0.89 6.73 5.85
N ALA A 162 1.93 7.54 6.05
CA ALA A 162 2.79 7.45 7.22
C ALA A 162 2.02 7.75 8.53
N CYS A 163 1.16 8.75 8.51
CA CYS A 163 0.25 9.05 9.62
C CYS A 163 -0.66 7.86 9.96
N ASN A 164 -1.25 7.24 8.94
CA ASN A 164 -2.14 6.12 9.13
C ASN A 164 -1.40 4.89 9.72
N GLU A 165 -0.17 4.63 9.27
CA GLU A 165 0.69 3.60 9.84
C GLU A 165 1.07 3.89 11.30
N ALA A 166 1.25 5.17 11.66
CA ALA A 166 1.45 5.61 13.04
C ALA A 166 0.15 5.64 13.88
N GLY A 167 -1.00 5.28 13.31
CA GLY A 167 -2.29 5.22 14.00
C GLY A 167 -3.12 6.51 13.98
N ALA A 168 -2.72 7.52 13.20
CA ALA A 168 -3.49 8.74 13.00
C ALA A 168 -4.19 8.75 11.64
N CYS A 169 -5.51 8.57 11.66
CA CYS A 169 -6.34 8.60 10.47
C CYS A 169 -6.70 10.04 10.07
N ILE A 170 -6.19 10.53 8.92
CA ILE A 170 -6.33 11.94 8.50
C ILE A 170 -7.23 12.07 7.27
N HIS A 171 -8.37 12.77 7.42
CA HIS A 171 -9.24 13.15 6.30
C HIS A 171 -8.71 14.42 5.61
N TRP A 172 -7.74 14.28 4.71
CA TRP A 172 -7.05 15.41 4.08
C TRP A 172 -7.61 15.83 2.71
N ARG A 173 -8.24 14.91 1.97
CA ARG A 173 -8.86 15.21 0.65
C ARG A 173 -10.16 15.99 0.79
N SER A 174 -10.44 16.82 -0.21
CA SER A 174 -11.70 17.54 -0.35
C SER A 174 -12.05 17.76 -1.83
N PRO A 175 -13.26 18.24 -2.18
CA PRO A 175 -13.59 18.56 -3.57
C PRO A 175 -12.64 19.57 -4.25
N LYS A 176 -11.90 20.36 -3.46
CA LYS A 176 -10.91 21.34 -3.96
C LYS A 176 -9.46 20.87 -3.82
N ILE A 177 -9.20 19.86 -2.99
CA ILE A 177 -7.86 19.37 -2.67
C ILE A 177 -7.81 17.90 -3.00
N CYS A 178 -7.15 17.57 -4.11
CA CYS A 178 -6.90 16.19 -4.52
C CYS A 178 -8.17 15.31 -4.51
N PRO A 179 -9.26 15.70 -5.19
CA PRO A 179 -10.51 14.95 -5.12
C PRO A 179 -10.32 13.52 -5.65
N LEU A 180 -10.98 12.56 -5.00
CA LEU A 180 -11.07 11.19 -5.45
C LEU A 180 -12.52 10.89 -5.86
N PHE A 181 -12.73 10.40 -7.07
CA PHE A 181 -14.06 10.26 -7.65
C PHE A 181 -14.65 8.86 -7.40
N CYS A 182 -14.95 8.55 -6.13
CA CYS A 182 -15.50 7.24 -5.75
C CYS A 182 -16.94 7.02 -6.21
N ASP A 183 -17.70 8.10 -6.46
CA ASP A 183 -19.07 8.02 -6.96
C ASP A 183 -19.16 7.40 -8.35
N TYR A 184 -18.05 7.34 -9.09
CA TYR A 184 -17.94 6.60 -10.36
C TYR A 184 -18.42 5.15 -10.24
N TYR A 185 -18.22 4.53 -9.08
CA TYR A 185 -18.58 3.13 -8.83
C TYR A 185 -20.04 2.95 -8.38
N ASN A 186 -20.77 4.03 -8.09
CA ASN A 186 -22.18 3.98 -7.72
C ASN A 186 -23.06 3.96 -8.97
N SER A 187 -24.04 3.06 -9.02
CA SER A 187 -25.09 3.13 -10.05
C SER A 187 -26.00 4.34 -9.77
N PRO A 188 -26.79 4.82 -10.76
CA PRO A 188 -27.71 5.93 -10.54
C PRO A 188 -28.67 5.67 -9.36
N GLY A 189 -28.60 6.52 -8.32
CA GLY A 189 -29.42 6.41 -7.12
C GLY A 189 -28.81 5.58 -5.98
N GLU A 190 -27.63 4.99 -6.19
CA GLU A 190 -26.86 4.26 -5.17
C GLU A 190 -25.80 5.15 -4.52
N CYS A 191 -25.42 4.81 -3.29
CA CYS A 191 -24.45 5.54 -2.47
C CYS A 191 -23.56 4.57 -1.67
N GLU A 192 -23.15 3.46 -2.28
CA GLU A 192 -22.38 2.43 -1.57
C GLU A 192 -20.90 2.81 -1.45
N TRP A 193 -20.34 3.38 -2.51
CA TRP A 193 -18.92 3.71 -2.62
C TRP A 193 -18.59 5.07 -2.06
N HIS A 194 -17.60 5.10 -1.17
CA HIS A 194 -17.12 6.33 -0.56
C HIS A 194 -15.60 6.35 -0.42
N TYR A 195 -15.06 7.56 -0.35
CA TYR A 195 -13.68 7.77 0.04
C TYR A 195 -13.46 7.38 1.50
N ASN A 196 -12.42 6.59 1.75
CA ASN A 196 -11.94 6.27 3.07
C ASN A 196 -10.42 6.58 3.14
N PRO A 197 -10.00 7.54 3.99
CA PRO A 197 -8.59 7.91 4.11
C PRO A 197 -7.69 6.81 4.68
N CYS A 198 -8.28 5.83 5.37
CA CYS A 198 -7.55 4.86 6.20
C CYS A 198 -7.99 3.43 5.92
N GLY A 199 -8.61 3.20 4.76
CA GLY A 199 -9.12 1.90 4.37
C GLY A 199 -10.19 1.33 5.30
N CYS A 200 -10.56 0.08 5.05
CA CYS A 200 -11.46 -0.66 5.93
C CYS A 200 -10.65 -1.32 7.05
N SER A 201 -11.18 -1.30 8.28
CA SER A 201 -10.55 -1.67 9.56
C SER A 201 -9.98 -3.10 9.69
N LYS A 202 -9.99 -3.88 8.61
CA LYS A 202 -9.59 -5.29 8.54
C LYS A 202 -8.54 -5.60 7.51
N GLN A 203 -8.26 -4.62 6.68
CA GLN A 203 -7.25 -4.70 5.66
C GLN A 203 -5.94 -4.23 6.28
N THR A 204 -4.93 -5.09 6.25
CA THR A 204 -3.58 -4.77 6.71
C THR A 204 -2.65 -4.82 5.49
N PRO A 205 -2.05 -3.69 5.08
CA PRO A 205 -2.16 -2.38 5.69
C PRO A 205 -3.49 -1.65 5.39
N PRO A 206 -3.92 -0.75 6.28
CA PRO A 206 -5.05 0.13 6.02
C PRO A 206 -4.65 1.14 4.93
N LEU A 207 -5.19 0.97 3.72
CA LEU A 207 -4.82 1.78 2.56
C LEU A 207 -5.92 2.77 2.19
N GLU A 208 -5.53 3.98 1.81
CA GLU A 208 -6.45 5.00 1.35
C GLU A 208 -7.15 4.58 0.05
N GLY A 209 -8.43 4.93 -0.11
CA GLY A 209 -9.08 4.88 -1.41
C GLY A 209 -10.59 4.81 -1.39
N CYS A 210 -11.17 4.26 -2.46
CA CYS A 210 -12.60 4.06 -2.60
C CYS A 210 -12.99 2.68 -2.08
N TYR A 211 -13.95 2.64 -1.15
CA TYR A 211 -14.45 1.41 -0.57
C TYR A 211 -15.98 1.42 -0.54
N PRO A 212 -16.64 0.28 -0.84
CA PRO A 212 -18.07 0.17 -0.71
C PRO A 212 -18.47 -0.09 0.75
N LYS A 213 -19.60 0.47 1.16
CA LYS A 213 -20.36 0.05 2.33
C LYS A 213 -21.41 -0.96 1.87
N CYS A 214 -21.02 -2.23 1.88
CA CYS A 214 -21.90 -3.27 1.41
C CYS A 214 -23.18 -3.39 2.26
N PRO A 215 -24.35 -3.53 1.61
CA PRO A 215 -25.62 -3.67 2.31
C PRO A 215 -25.72 -5.04 2.98
N ALA A 216 -26.65 -5.18 3.93
CA ALA A 216 -26.76 -6.38 4.76
C ALA A 216 -27.16 -7.66 3.98
N ASP A 217 -27.83 -7.51 2.84
CA ASP A 217 -28.20 -8.60 1.94
C ASP A 217 -27.04 -9.08 1.06
N GLN A 218 -26.04 -8.23 0.81
CA GLN A 218 -24.85 -8.54 0.02
C GLN A 218 -23.58 -8.09 0.74
N PRO A 219 -23.25 -8.63 1.93
CA PRO A 219 -22.25 -8.03 2.82
C PRO A 219 -20.78 -8.27 2.40
N TYR A 220 -20.54 -9.00 1.31
CA TYR A 220 -19.18 -9.34 0.85
C TYR A 220 -18.80 -8.51 -0.36
N PHE A 221 -17.58 -7.96 -0.36
CA PHE A 221 -17.07 -7.23 -1.52
C PHE A 221 -16.27 -8.15 -2.44
N ASN A 222 -16.71 -8.27 -3.70
CA ASN A 222 -15.96 -8.96 -4.76
C ASN A 222 -15.05 -7.96 -5.48
N GLU A 223 -13.74 -8.10 -5.28
CA GLU A 223 -12.71 -7.20 -5.82
C GLU A 223 -12.61 -7.25 -7.35
N ASP A 224 -12.87 -8.41 -7.98
CA ASP A 224 -12.81 -8.57 -9.44
C ASP A 224 -13.98 -7.88 -10.15
N LYS A 225 -15.18 -8.01 -9.57
CA LYS A 225 -16.42 -7.44 -10.11
C LYS A 225 -16.64 -6.00 -9.64
N MET A 226 -15.89 -5.55 -8.63
CA MET A 226 -16.09 -4.27 -7.94
C MET A 226 -17.54 -4.11 -7.50
N LYS A 227 -18.11 -5.14 -6.86
CA LYS A 227 -19.50 -5.14 -6.37
C LYS A 227 -19.64 -5.84 -5.04
N CYS A 228 -20.59 -5.39 -4.24
CA CYS A 228 -21.12 -6.15 -3.14
C CYS A 228 -21.86 -7.38 -3.68
N VAL A 229 -21.69 -8.53 -3.06
CA VAL A 229 -22.23 -9.81 -3.48
C VAL A 229 -22.69 -10.62 -2.27
N THR A 230 -23.58 -11.60 -2.51
CA THR A 230 -23.90 -12.58 -1.48
C THR A 230 -22.72 -13.52 -1.24
N LYS A 231 -22.81 -14.33 -0.19
CA LYS A 231 -21.76 -15.30 0.15
C LYS A 231 -21.49 -16.27 -1.00
N GLU A 232 -22.53 -16.70 -1.70
CA GLU A 232 -22.49 -17.69 -2.77
C GLU A 232 -21.77 -17.16 -4.03
N ASP A 233 -21.81 -15.84 -4.23
CA ASP A 233 -21.25 -15.15 -5.41
C ASP A 233 -19.84 -14.57 -5.16
N CYS A 234 -19.31 -14.70 -3.95
CA CYS A 234 -17.97 -14.26 -3.57
C CYS A 234 -16.85 -15.12 -4.18
N GLY A 235 -17.18 -16.29 -4.74
CA GLY A 235 -16.23 -17.26 -5.28
C GLY A 235 -15.72 -18.27 -4.24
N CYS A 236 -15.07 -19.33 -4.70
CA CYS A 236 -14.47 -20.36 -3.86
C CYS A 236 -12.94 -20.19 -3.84
N PHE A 237 -12.30 -20.30 -2.68
CA PHE A 237 -10.84 -20.23 -2.60
C PHE A 237 -10.29 -21.63 -2.27
N VAL A 238 -9.32 -22.10 -3.04
CA VAL A 238 -8.54 -23.31 -2.71
C VAL A 238 -7.07 -22.88 -2.57
N GLY A 239 -6.55 -22.99 -1.34
CA GLY A 239 -5.38 -22.22 -0.94
C GLY A 239 -5.66 -20.72 -1.01
N GLU A 240 -4.85 -19.98 -1.76
CA GLU A 240 -4.99 -18.53 -1.99
C GLU A 240 -5.56 -18.19 -3.38
N ILE A 241 -5.91 -19.20 -4.18
CA ILE A 241 -6.40 -19.03 -5.54
C ILE A 241 -7.94 -18.99 -5.53
N GLN A 242 -8.50 -17.93 -6.14
CA GLN A 242 -9.94 -17.77 -6.31
C GLN A 242 -10.42 -18.53 -7.55
N TYR A 243 -11.47 -19.32 -7.36
CA TYR A 243 -12.19 -20.08 -8.36
C TYR A 243 -13.61 -19.54 -8.47
N SER A 244 -14.07 -19.32 -9.71
CA SER A 244 -15.45 -18.96 -9.98
C SER A 244 -16.37 -20.17 -9.81
N THR A 245 -17.64 -19.93 -9.48
CA THR A 245 -18.67 -20.98 -9.41
C THR A 245 -18.73 -21.78 -10.72
N GLY A 246 -18.37 -23.07 -10.67
CA GLY A 246 -18.34 -23.97 -11.83
C GLY A 246 -16.97 -24.23 -12.46
N GLN A 247 -15.88 -23.60 -11.99
CA GLN A 247 -14.52 -23.96 -12.40
C GLN A 247 -14.03 -25.26 -11.74
N GLU A 248 -13.38 -26.14 -12.52
CA GLU A 248 -12.68 -27.31 -11.98
C GLU A 248 -11.42 -26.89 -11.22
N VAL A 249 -11.30 -27.32 -9.97
CA VAL A 249 -10.12 -27.12 -9.13
C VAL A 249 -9.17 -28.31 -9.30
N PRO A 250 -7.85 -28.11 -9.51
CA PRO A 250 -6.87 -29.21 -9.54
C PRO A 250 -6.84 -29.94 -8.19
N THR A 251 -7.26 -31.21 -8.17
CA THR A 251 -7.43 -31.98 -6.93
C THR A 251 -6.14 -32.68 -6.52
N THR A 252 -5.46 -32.13 -5.50
CA THR A 252 -4.66 -32.93 -4.56
C THR A 252 -5.02 -32.73 -3.09
N GLU A 253 -5.85 -31.73 -2.75
CA GLU A 253 -6.40 -31.55 -1.40
C GLU A 253 -7.88 -31.16 -1.43
N THR A 254 -8.62 -31.64 -0.43
CA THR A 254 -10.07 -31.45 -0.23
C THR A 254 -10.41 -29.99 0.06
N CYS A 255 -11.44 -29.46 -0.60
CA CYS A 255 -12.00 -28.13 -0.39
C CYS A 255 -12.31 -27.88 1.10
N GLN A 256 -11.69 -26.85 1.71
CA GLN A 256 -11.96 -26.46 3.10
C GLN A 256 -12.76 -25.16 3.13
N THR A 257 -13.85 -25.16 3.90
CA THR A 257 -14.66 -23.99 4.23
C THR A 257 -14.41 -23.63 5.69
N TRP A 258 -14.04 -22.37 5.98
CA TRP A 258 -13.72 -21.91 7.35
C TRP A 258 -14.97 -21.42 8.11
N TYR A 259 -15.02 -21.68 9.43
CA TYR A 259 -16.12 -21.28 10.32
C TYR A 259 -15.59 -20.64 11.62
N LEU A 260 -16.35 -19.71 12.21
CA LEU A 260 -16.22 -19.25 13.61
C LEU A 260 -17.55 -19.52 14.33
N SER A 261 -17.54 -20.24 15.46
CA SER A 261 -18.73 -20.49 16.28
C SER A 261 -18.46 -20.21 17.77
N TYR A 262 -19.39 -19.51 18.43
CA TYR A 262 -19.40 -19.33 19.89
C TYR A 262 -20.37 -20.34 20.54
N ASN A 263 -19.81 -21.22 21.38
CA ASN A 263 -20.40 -22.08 22.43
C ASN A 263 -21.46 -23.17 22.15
N PHE A 264 -21.02 -24.40 22.49
CA PHE A 264 -21.68 -25.56 23.15
C PHE A 264 -23.09 -26.02 22.72
N THR A 265 -23.15 -27.19 22.06
CA THR A 265 -23.61 -28.47 22.64
C THR A 265 -23.53 -29.60 21.60
N SER A 266 -23.12 -30.78 22.04
CA SER A 266 -22.83 -31.97 21.22
C SER A 266 -24.09 -32.70 20.74
N PHE A 267 -24.14 -33.13 19.48
CA PHE A 267 -24.52 -34.50 19.08
C PHE A 267 -23.90 -34.82 17.72
N GLY A 268 -23.19 -35.95 17.64
CA GLY A 268 -22.11 -36.15 16.67
C GLY A 268 -22.51 -36.73 15.32
N HIS A 269 -21.66 -36.45 14.33
CA HIS A 269 -21.08 -37.40 13.36
C HIS A 269 -19.61 -36.97 13.16
N LYS A 270 -18.68 -37.94 13.13
CA LYS A 270 -17.22 -37.72 13.12
C LYS A 270 -16.75 -37.02 11.83
N MET A 271 -16.11 -35.85 11.94
CA MET A 271 -15.05 -35.39 11.04
C MET A 271 -13.94 -34.69 11.86
N TYR A 272 -12.68 -34.94 11.51
CA TYR A 272 -11.49 -34.67 12.32
C TYR A 272 -10.93 -33.23 12.12
N HIS A 273 -10.70 -32.55 13.26
CA HIS A 273 -9.78 -31.44 13.62
C HIS A 273 -9.16 -30.51 12.55
N THR A 274 -9.47 -29.19 12.51
CA THR A 274 -8.93 -28.01 13.26
C THR A 274 -7.42 -27.72 13.21
N ILE A 275 -7.06 -26.58 12.59
CA ILE A 275 -5.95 -25.68 12.98
C ILE A 275 -6.45 -24.23 12.86
N ASN A 276 -6.22 -23.44 13.90
CA ASN A 276 -6.72 -22.06 14.09
C ASN A 276 -6.04 -21.04 13.17
N HIS A 277 -6.80 -20.06 12.62
CA HIS A 277 -6.38 -18.64 12.48
C HIS A 277 -7.63 -17.74 12.33
N THR A 278 -7.56 -16.55 12.92
CA THR A 278 -8.63 -15.55 13.14
C THR A 278 -8.93 -14.69 11.91
N PHE A 279 -10.21 -14.54 11.52
CA PHE A 279 -10.68 -13.45 10.63
C PHE A 279 -11.98 -12.81 11.17
N ALA A 280 -12.07 -11.48 11.01
CA ALA A 280 -13.04 -10.62 11.70
C ALA A 280 -14.39 -10.48 10.97
N MET A 281 -15.52 -10.47 11.70
CA MET A 281 -16.90 -10.16 11.23
C MET A 281 -17.13 -8.65 11.03
N ILE A 282 -17.53 -8.19 9.84
CA ILE A 282 -17.85 -6.76 9.62
C ILE A 282 -19.31 -6.63 10.03
N ASN A 283 -19.56 -6.25 11.28
CA ASN A 283 -20.88 -5.83 11.71
C ASN A 283 -20.74 -4.52 12.48
N SER A 284 -21.41 -3.50 11.94
CA SER A 284 -21.94 -2.28 12.58
C SER A 284 -21.00 -1.41 13.39
#